data_AF-A0A0C2WT52-F1
#
_entry.id   AF-A0A0C2WT52-F1
#
_cell.length_a   1.000
_cell.length_b   1.000
_cell.length_c   1.000
_cell.angle_alpha   90.00
_cell.angle_beta   90.00
_cell.angle_gamma   90.00
#
_symmetry.space_group_name_H-M   'P 1'
#
loop_
_entity.id
_entity.type
_entity.pdbx_description
1 polymer ?
#
loop_
_entity_poly.entity_id
_entity_poly.type
_entity_poly.pdbx_seq_one_letter_code
_entity_poly.pdbx_strand_id
1 'polypeptide(L)'
;MDEGGLELKDQLRDYQYRGDALEEYSLWDFVANTYQGESESEATSKGPHTENKRGRPPNPHIPSQEKGSKPTRRRVIRTPGHEHLIRFVGRWFPRNDEATERELYCATILMVFQPWRNLSDLKTGAPNFDVAFATFLHATSGQKSYRGRCCHPSDTRQHP
;
A
#
# COMPACT_ATOMS: atom_id res chain seq x y z
N MET A 1 18.75 -12.60 25.95
CA MET A 1 18.22 -11.31 26.43
C MET A 1 17.84 -10.56 25.19
N ASP A 2 16.56 -10.56 24.85
CA ASP A 2 16.08 -9.80 23.69
C ASP A 2 15.97 -8.35 24.13
N GLU A 3 16.77 -7.47 23.53
CA GLU A 3 16.63 -6.03 23.71
C GLU A 3 15.25 -5.62 23.17
N GLY A 4 14.31 -5.40 24.10
CA GLY A 4 12.97 -4.92 23.79
C GLY A 4 13.02 -3.49 23.25
N GLY A 5 13.32 -3.35 21.96
CA GLY A 5 13.33 -2.07 21.27
C GLY A 5 11.91 -1.62 20.94
N LEU A 6 11.51 -0.45 21.45
CA LEU A 6 10.33 0.26 20.97
C LEU A 6 10.66 0.89 19.61
N GLU A 7 10.23 0.27 18.52
CA GLU A 7 10.36 0.83 17.18
C GLU A 7 9.08 1.57 16.81
N LEU A 8 9.19 2.88 16.52
CA LEU A 8 8.05 3.64 16.03
C LEU A 8 7.65 3.10 14.65
N LYS A 9 6.43 2.56 14.56
CA LYS A 9 5.90 2.04 13.30
C LYS A 9 5.56 3.21 12.38
N ASP A 10 6.45 3.46 11.43
CA ASP A 10 6.27 4.47 10.40
C ASP A 10 5.55 3.87 9.17
N GLN A 11 4.23 4.03 9.13
CA GLN A 11 3.39 3.55 8.03
C GLN A 11 3.69 4.27 6.71
N LEU A 12 4.17 5.51 6.76
CA LEU A 12 4.51 6.28 5.57
C LEU A 12 5.80 5.74 4.95
N ARG A 13 6.78 5.39 5.80
CA ARG A 13 7.99 4.69 5.37
C ARG A 13 7.67 3.31 4.81
N ASP A 14 6.82 2.54 5.48
CA ASP A 14 6.37 1.24 4.96
C ASP A 14 5.67 1.38 3.58
N TYR A 15 4.93 2.47 3.35
CA TYR A 15 4.33 2.79 2.06
C TYR A 15 5.36 3.21 1.00
N GLN A 16 6.27 4.12 1.34
CA GLN A 16 7.34 4.59 0.45
C GLN A 16 8.20 3.44 -0.06
N TYR A 17 8.47 2.45 0.79
CA TYR A 17 9.29 1.28 0.47
C TYR A 17 8.48 -0.01 0.29
N ARG A 18 7.19 0.12 -0.05
CA ARG A 18 6.35 -1.03 -0.42
C ARG A 18 6.98 -1.83 -1.56
N GLY A 19 6.70 -3.13 -1.61
CA GLY A 19 7.19 -3.97 -2.70
C GLY A 19 6.58 -3.58 -4.05
N ASP A 20 7.30 -3.89 -5.13
CA ASP A 20 6.98 -3.44 -6.49
C ASP A 20 5.59 -3.89 -6.97
N ALA A 21 5.08 -5.02 -6.48
CA ALA A 21 3.73 -5.49 -6.75
C ALA A 21 2.63 -4.54 -6.22
N LEU A 22 2.97 -3.61 -5.34
CA LEU A 22 2.09 -2.59 -4.77
C LEU A 22 2.41 -1.19 -5.31
N GLU A 23 3.24 -1.05 -6.34
CA GLU A 23 3.66 0.27 -6.87
C GLU A 23 2.46 1.15 -7.25
N GLU A 24 1.44 0.53 -7.84
CA GLU A 24 0.17 1.13 -8.26
C GLU A 24 -0.78 1.49 -7.11
N TYR A 25 -0.47 1.12 -5.87
CA TYR A 25 -1.34 1.42 -4.73
C TYR A 25 -1.13 2.88 -4.31
N SER A 26 -2.23 3.60 -4.13
CA SER A 26 -2.23 4.83 -3.37
C SER A 26 -1.96 4.55 -1.88
N LEU A 27 -1.65 5.58 -1.09
CA LEU A 27 -1.50 5.43 0.36
C LEU A 27 -2.80 4.87 0.98
N TRP A 28 -3.95 5.35 0.49
CA TRP A 28 -5.26 4.82 0.87
C TRP A 28 -5.37 3.32 0.60
N ASP A 29 -5.11 2.88 -0.63
CA ASP A 29 -5.22 1.46 -1.01
C ASP A 29 -4.26 0.59 -0.23
N PHE A 30 -3.05 1.09 0.03
CA PHE A 30 -2.05 0.40 0.82
C PHE A 30 -2.54 0.13 2.24
N VAL A 31 -3.08 1.14 2.92
CA VAL A 31 -3.57 1.00 4.29
C VAL A 31 -4.86 0.17 4.33
N ALA A 32 -5.79 0.41 3.40
CA ALA A 32 -7.08 -0.27 3.32
C ALA A 32 -6.93 -1.76 3.01
N ASN A 33 -6.09 -2.10 2.02
CA ASN A 33 -6.08 -3.42 1.41
C ASN A 33 -4.90 -4.29 1.86
N THR A 34 -3.97 -3.77 2.67
CA THR A 34 -2.85 -4.57 3.19
C THR A 34 -2.63 -4.40 4.69
N TYR A 35 -2.05 -5.42 5.32
CA TYR A 35 -1.57 -5.35 6.71
C TYR A 35 -0.15 -5.90 6.81
N GLN A 36 0.55 -5.57 7.89
CA GLN A 36 1.90 -6.10 8.12
C GLN A 36 1.80 -7.56 8.55
N GLY A 37 2.51 -8.45 7.85
CA GLY A 37 2.67 -9.84 8.25
C GLY A 37 3.88 -10.02 9.17
N GLU A 38 3.81 -11.04 10.03
CA GLU A 38 4.92 -11.48 10.90
C GLU A 38 6.05 -12.10 10.09
N SER A 39 7.26 -12.15 10.65
CA SER A 39 8.43 -12.76 10.01
C SER A 39 8.38 -14.29 10.03
N GLU A 40 9.04 -14.98 9.09
CA GLU A 40 9.14 -16.46 9.13
C GLU A 40 9.90 -16.99 10.35
N SER A 41 10.81 -16.20 10.93
CA SER A 41 11.51 -16.55 12.17
C SER A 41 10.57 -16.77 13.36
N GLU A 42 9.39 -16.14 13.38
CA GLU A 42 8.36 -16.37 14.42
C GLU A 42 7.41 -17.53 14.05
N ALA A 43 7.23 -17.78 12.75
CA ALA A 43 6.36 -18.86 12.25
C ALA A 43 7.00 -20.27 12.35
N THR A 44 8.31 -20.36 12.60
CA THR A 44 9.07 -21.64 12.57
C THR A 44 8.99 -22.45 13.87
N SER A 45 8.05 -22.16 14.78
CA SER A 45 7.73 -23.05 15.90
C SER A 45 6.69 -24.12 15.58
N LYS A 46 6.33 -24.31 14.30
CA LYS A 46 5.47 -25.42 13.85
C LYS A 46 6.20 -26.24 12.78
N GLY A 47 6.45 -27.51 13.13
CA GLY A 47 7.28 -28.45 12.40
C GLY A 47 6.81 -28.81 10.97
N PRO A 48 7.53 -29.74 10.30
CA PRO A 48 7.34 -30.02 8.89
C PRO A 48 6.09 -30.87 8.67
N HIS A 49 4.94 -30.22 8.49
CA HIS A 49 3.76 -30.86 7.91
C HIS A 49 3.64 -30.45 6.44
N THR A 50 4.23 -31.28 5.58
CA THR A 50 3.76 -31.46 4.20
C THR A 50 2.40 -32.15 4.25
N GLU A 51 1.34 -31.37 4.44
CA GLU A 51 -0.02 -31.88 4.37
C GLU A 51 -0.83 -31.10 3.35
N ASN A 52 -1.55 -31.86 2.51
CA ASN A 52 -2.56 -31.38 1.57
C ASN A 52 -3.56 -30.46 2.30
N LYS A 53 -3.31 -29.15 2.29
CA LYS A 53 -4.23 -28.17 2.89
C LYS A 53 -5.48 -28.06 2.03
N ARG A 54 -6.48 -28.90 2.29
CA ARG A 54 -7.88 -28.60 1.96
C ARG A 54 -8.30 -27.43 2.84
N GLY A 55 -8.31 -26.22 2.28
CA GLY A 55 -8.65 -24.99 2.97
C GLY A 55 -8.55 -23.76 2.06
N ARG A 56 -8.96 -22.59 2.57
CA ARG A 56 -8.86 -21.32 1.85
C ARG A 56 -7.38 -21.04 1.52
N PRO A 57 -7.05 -20.71 0.25
CA PRO A 57 -5.69 -20.35 -0.11
C PRO A 57 -5.15 -19.21 0.78
N PRO A 58 -3.87 -19.27 1.18
CA PRO A 58 -3.26 -18.19 1.95
C PRO A 58 -3.30 -16.88 1.14
N ASN A 59 -3.43 -15.76 1.85
CA ASN A 59 -3.38 -14.45 1.22
C ASN A 59 -1.97 -14.20 0.63
N PRO A 60 -1.84 -13.44 -0.46
CA PRO A 60 -0.52 -13.08 -1.01
C PRO A 60 0.31 -12.25 -0.02
N HIS A 61 1.59 -12.57 0.10
CA HIS A 61 2.57 -11.82 0.87
C HIS A 61 3.52 -11.08 -0.08
N ILE A 62 3.62 -9.77 0.05
CA ILE A 62 4.49 -8.92 -0.74
C ILE A 62 5.65 -8.44 0.16
N PRO A 63 6.91 -8.77 -0.16
CA PRO A 63 8.06 -8.26 0.59
C PRO A 63 8.21 -6.75 0.39
N SER A 64 8.64 -6.02 1.42
CA SER A 64 9.09 -4.64 1.26
C SER A 64 10.40 -4.57 0.49
N GLN A 65 10.74 -3.41 -0.07
CA GLN A 65 12.05 -3.21 -0.69
C GLN A 65 13.18 -3.19 0.34
N GLU A 66 14.34 -3.71 -0.05
CA GLU A 66 15.53 -3.83 0.79
C GLU A 66 16.03 -2.49 1.37
N LYS A 67 15.79 -1.37 0.68
CA LYS A 67 16.24 -0.03 1.11
C LYS A 67 15.43 0.56 2.27
N GLY A 68 14.25 0.00 2.57
CA GLY A 68 13.25 0.68 3.40
C GLY A 68 13.05 0.18 4.81
N SER A 69 13.29 -1.11 5.03
CA SER A 69 13.01 -1.78 6.29
C SER A 69 13.85 -3.05 6.46
N LYS A 70 13.80 -3.64 7.65
CA LYS A 70 14.38 -4.96 7.92
C LYS A 70 13.84 -5.95 6.86
N PRO A 71 14.67 -6.87 6.32
CA PRO A 71 14.28 -7.80 5.25
C PRO A 71 13.09 -8.70 5.61
N THR A 72 12.69 -8.72 6.87
CA THR A 72 11.58 -9.50 7.41
C THR A 72 10.21 -8.82 7.31
N ARG A 73 10.11 -7.51 6.97
CA ARG A 73 8.80 -6.84 6.84
C ARG A 73 8.13 -7.19 5.51
N ARG A 74 6.94 -7.80 5.62
CA ARG A 74 6.07 -8.14 4.48
C ARG A 74 4.68 -7.55 4.65
N ARG A 75 4.02 -7.26 3.54
CA ARG A 75 2.61 -6.84 3.48
C ARG A 75 1.76 -7.99 2.99
N VAL A 76 0.71 -8.31 3.74
CA VAL A 76 -0.28 -9.31 3.34
C VAL A 76 -1.44 -8.59 2.68
N ILE A 77 -1.81 -9.00 1.47
CA ILE A 77 -2.97 -8.46 0.76
C ILE A 77 -4.24 -9.06 1.39
N ARG A 78 -5.16 -8.20 1.81
CA ARG A 78 -6.47 -8.64 2.33
C ARG A 78 -7.30 -9.25 1.20
N THR A 79 -8.10 -10.25 1.54
CA THR A 79 -8.95 -10.90 0.55
C THR A 79 -10.02 -9.93 0.01
N PRO A 80 -10.42 -10.04 -1.28
CA PRO A 80 -11.52 -9.25 -1.82
C PRO A 80 -12.80 -9.32 -0.96
N GLY A 81 -13.53 -8.21 -0.89
CA GLY A 81 -14.77 -8.10 -0.11
C GLY A 81 -14.59 -7.91 1.40
N HIS A 82 -13.36 -7.68 1.87
CA HIS A 82 -13.13 -7.28 3.26
C HIS A 82 -13.61 -5.84 3.50
N GLU A 83 -14.11 -5.57 4.69
CA GLU A 83 -14.46 -4.24 5.15
C GLU A 83 -13.41 -3.76 6.15
N HIS A 84 -12.73 -2.66 5.85
CA HIS A 84 -11.74 -2.07 6.75
C HIS A 84 -11.91 -0.56 6.82
N LEU A 85 -12.23 -0.06 8.00
CA LEU A 85 -12.37 1.37 8.25
C LEU A 85 -11.00 1.98 8.56
N ILE A 86 -10.51 2.84 7.67
CA ILE A 86 -9.31 3.62 7.94
C ILE A 86 -9.66 4.74 8.91
N ARG A 87 -8.98 4.77 10.06
CA ARG A 87 -9.06 5.86 11.01
C ARG A 87 -7.86 6.78 10.84
N PHE A 88 -8.09 7.99 10.35
CA PHE A 88 -7.08 9.05 10.40
C PHE A 88 -7.00 9.62 11.82
N VAL A 89 -5.79 9.66 12.36
CA VAL A 89 -5.51 10.26 13.67
C VAL A 89 -4.78 11.57 13.43
N GLY A 90 -5.28 12.66 14.01
CA GLY A 90 -4.68 14.00 13.89
C GLY A 90 -5.65 15.06 13.42
N ARG A 91 -5.11 16.19 12.92
CA ARG A 91 -5.91 17.27 12.32
C ARG A 91 -6.61 16.73 11.08
N TRP A 92 -7.89 17.08 10.94
CA TRP A 92 -8.66 16.72 9.77
C TRP A 92 -8.11 17.40 8.51
N PHE A 93 -8.45 16.84 7.35
CA PHE A 93 -8.07 17.38 6.04
C PHE A 93 -8.45 18.87 5.93
N PRO A 94 -7.60 19.69 5.27
CA PRO A 94 -7.93 21.08 4.97
C PRO A 94 -9.24 21.18 4.19
N ARG A 95 -9.91 22.34 4.26
CA ARG A 95 -11.15 22.51 3.51
C ARG A 95 -10.87 22.87 2.05
N ASN A 96 -11.72 22.39 1.14
CA ASN A 96 -11.61 22.67 -0.28
C ASN A 96 -12.07 24.11 -0.63
N ASP A 97 -13.06 24.62 0.11
CA ASP A 97 -13.70 25.91 -0.14
C ASP A 97 -12.90 27.12 0.39
N GLU A 98 -11.82 26.88 1.12
CA GLU A 98 -10.95 27.92 1.65
C GLU A 98 -9.79 28.19 0.69
N ALA A 99 -9.79 29.35 0.04
CA ALA A 99 -8.79 29.71 -0.96
C ALA A 99 -7.36 29.73 -0.40
N THR A 100 -7.20 30.14 0.86
CA THR A 100 -5.89 30.18 1.52
C THR A 100 -5.31 28.79 1.83
N GLU A 101 -6.17 27.77 1.96
CA GLU A 101 -5.76 26.37 2.21
C GLU A 101 -5.76 25.51 0.94
N ARG A 102 -6.16 26.06 -0.22
CA ARG A 102 -6.39 25.29 -1.46
C ARG A 102 -5.19 24.45 -1.89
N GLU A 103 -3.99 25.01 -1.90
CA GLU A 103 -2.76 24.26 -2.26
C GLU A 103 -2.49 23.11 -1.29
N LEU A 104 -2.69 23.34 0.00
CA LEU A 104 -2.51 22.30 1.02
C LEU A 104 -3.58 21.21 0.90
N TYR A 105 -4.83 21.59 0.62
CA TYR A 105 -5.90 20.65 0.31
C TYR A 105 -5.51 19.76 -0.87
N CYS A 106 -5.13 20.34 -2.01
CA CYS A 106 -4.71 19.60 -3.20
C CYS A 106 -3.54 18.66 -2.92
N ALA A 107 -2.48 19.15 -2.25
CA ALA A 107 -1.34 18.33 -1.86
C ALA A 107 -1.74 17.15 -0.98
N THR A 108 -2.66 17.36 -0.03
CA THR A 108 -3.10 16.32 0.91
C THR A 108 -3.94 15.25 0.20
N ILE A 109 -4.85 15.65 -0.69
CA ILE A 109 -5.66 14.70 -1.47
C ILE A 109 -4.76 13.88 -2.41
N LEU A 110 -3.82 14.52 -3.10
CA LEU A 110 -2.83 13.82 -3.93
C LEU A 110 -1.99 12.84 -3.11
N MET A 111 -1.50 13.24 -1.93
CA MET A 111 -0.75 12.36 -1.04
C MET A 111 -1.54 11.11 -0.63
N VAL A 112 -2.86 11.20 -0.46
CA VAL A 112 -3.66 10.05 -0.02
C VAL A 112 -4.03 9.14 -1.20
N PHE A 113 -4.39 9.72 -2.35
CA PHE A 113 -5.07 8.98 -3.43
C PHE A 113 -4.26 8.80 -4.71
N GLN A 114 -3.21 9.60 -4.93
CA GLN A 114 -2.30 9.34 -6.04
C GLN A 114 -1.25 8.30 -5.60
N PRO A 115 -0.91 7.31 -6.44
CA PRO A 115 0.26 6.48 -6.18
C PRO A 115 1.55 7.32 -6.26
N TRP A 116 2.39 7.23 -5.23
CA TRP A 116 3.68 7.93 -5.20
C TRP A 116 4.72 7.14 -4.41
N ARG A 117 5.99 7.44 -4.64
CA ARG A 117 7.12 6.86 -3.91
C ARG A 117 7.92 7.94 -3.19
N ASN A 118 8.03 9.09 -3.83
CA ASN A 118 8.58 10.30 -3.26
C ASN A 118 7.53 11.42 -3.33
N LEU A 119 7.58 12.35 -2.38
CA LEU A 119 6.65 13.48 -2.37
C LEU A 119 6.77 14.37 -3.62
N SER A 120 7.93 14.34 -4.30
CA SER A 120 8.13 15.00 -5.60
C SER A 120 7.20 14.47 -6.69
N ASP A 121 6.79 13.21 -6.60
CA ASP A 121 5.98 12.54 -7.62
C ASP A 121 4.56 13.13 -7.67
N LEU A 122 4.09 13.71 -6.55
CA LEU A 122 2.76 14.30 -6.40
C LEU A 122 2.51 15.45 -7.37
N LYS A 123 3.52 16.27 -7.66
CA LYS A 123 3.37 17.38 -8.62
C LYS A 123 3.48 16.91 -10.06
N THR A 124 4.22 15.83 -10.33
CA THR A 124 4.43 15.28 -11.68
C THR A 124 4.84 16.35 -12.72
N GLY A 125 5.66 17.32 -12.30
CA GLY A 125 6.09 18.44 -13.15
C GLY A 125 5.13 19.63 -13.26
N ALA A 126 3.94 19.57 -12.63
CA ALA A 126 3.02 20.69 -12.57
C ALA A 126 3.63 21.89 -11.79
N PRO A 127 3.24 23.13 -12.13
CA PRO A 127 3.76 24.32 -11.46
C PRO A 127 3.35 24.39 -9.98
N ASN A 128 2.14 23.94 -9.63
CA ASN A 128 1.58 23.93 -8.28
C ASN A 128 0.70 22.68 -8.06
N PHE A 129 0.20 22.47 -6.84
CA PHE A 129 -0.61 21.30 -6.52
C PHE A 129 -2.04 21.40 -7.06
N ASP A 130 -2.59 22.61 -7.22
CA ASP A 130 -3.93 22.77 -7.79
C ASP A 130 -4.01 22.26 -9.24
N VAL A 131 -3.00 22.58 -10.07
CA VAL A 131 -2.90 22.06 -11.45
C VAL A 131 -2.66 20.55 -11.48
N ALA A 132 -1.80 20.02 -10.61
CA ALA A 132 -1.59 18.58 -10.49
C ALA A 132 -2.89 17.85 -10.10
N PHE A 133 -3.63 18.43 -9.15
CA PHE A 133 -4.90 17.90 -8.66
C PHE A 133 -5.99 17.89 -9.75
N ALA A 134 -6.11 18.97 -10.53
CA ALA A 134 -7.03 18.99 -11.67
C ALA A 134 -6.70 17.90 -12.69
N THR A 135 -5.41 17.68 -12.96
CA THR A 135 -4.93 16.61 -13.86
C THR A 135 -5.28 15.22 -13.31
N PHE A 136 -5.07 15.00 -12.02
CA PHE A 136 -5.44 13.77 -11.32
C PHE A 136 -6.94 13.47 -11.41
N LEU A 137 -7.80 14.47 -11.15
CA LEU A 137 -9.26 14.33 -11.26
C LEU A 137 -9.70 14.00 -12.69
N HIS A 138 -9.06 14.62 -13.69
CA HIS A 138 -9.36 14.33 -15.09
C HIS A 138 -9.01 12.87 -15.43
N ALA A 139 -7.83 12.40 -15.02
CA ALA A 139 -7.39 11.02 -15.26
C ALA A 139 -8.28 9.97 -14.57
N THR A 140 -8.74 10.25 -13.34
CA THR A 140 -9.58 9.31 -12.57
C THR A 140 -11.04 9.29 -13.05
N SER A 141 -11.55 10.37 -13.64
CA SER A 141 -12.93 10.41 -14.17
C SER A 141 -13.20 9.39 -15.28
N GLY A 142 -12.15 8.89 -15.95
CA GLY A 142 -12.25 7.83 -16.98
C GLY A 142 -12.10 6.40 -16.46
N GLN A 143 -11.72 6.20 -15.20
CA GLN A 143 -11.45 4.86 -14.66
C GLN A 143 -12.71 4.26 -14.01
N LYS A 144 -13.52 3.55 -14.80
CA LYS A 144 -14.52 2.63 -14.26
C LYS A 144 -13.80 1.55 -13.45
N SER A 145 -13.93 1.63 -12.12
CA SER A 145 -13.31 0.75 -11.14
C SER A 145 -13.71 -0.72 -11.37
N TYR A 146 -12.81 -1.48 -12.00
CA TYR A 146 -12.72 -2.93 -11.91
C TYR A 146 -11.26 -3.29 -11.63
N ARG A 147 -10.80 -3.17 -10.38
CA ARG A 147 -9.49 -3.73 -9.98
C ARG A 147 -9.66 -4.81 -8.92
N GLY A 148 -10.38 -5.87 -9.31
CA GLY A 148 -10.13 -7.22 -8.83
C GLY A 148 -9.23 -7.94 -9.85
N ARG A 149 -7.93 -7.63 -9.88
CA ARG A 149 -6.96 -8.45 -10.62
C ARG A 149 -6.14 -9.25 -9.61
N CYS A 150 -6.67 -10.42 -9.28
CA CYS A 150 -5.87 -11.49 -8.68
C CYS A 150 -4.80 -11.86 -9.70
N CYS A 151 -3.53 -11.77 -9.29
CA CYS A 151 -2.40 -12.28 -10.07
C CYS A 151 -2.64 -13.76 -10.37
N HIS A 152 -2.82 -14.11 -11.66
CA HIS A 152 -2.69 -15.49 -12.10
C HIS A 152 -1.20 -15.85 -12.10
N PRO A 153 -0.77 -16.93 -11.44
CA PRO A 153 0.56 -17.47 -11.68
C PRO A 153 0.60 -18.02 -13.11
N SER A 154 1.54 -17.53 -13.90
CA SER A 154 1.85 -18.03 -15.23
C SER A 154 2.18 -19.52 -15.16
N ASP A 155 1.30 -20.37 -15.72
CA ASP A 155 1.53 -21.81 -15.89
C ASP A 155 2.63 -21.98 -16.95
N THR A 156 3.86 -22.17 -16.49
CA THR A 156 4.97 -22.60 -17.36
C THR A 156 5.04 -24.11 -17.29
N ARG A 157 4.22 -24.79 -18.09
CA ARG A 157 4.40 -26.21 -18.38
C ARG A 157 5.10 -26.37 -19.72
N GLN A 158 6.43 -26.47 -19.67
CA GLN A 158 7.21 -27.15 -20.70
C GLN A 158 7.19 -28.64 -20.37
N HIS A 159 6.61 -29.45 -21.24
CA HIS A 159 6.81 -30.88 -21.30
C HIS A 159 7.68 -31.20 -22.52
N PRO A 160 8.74 -32.00 -22.40
CA PRO A 160 9.16 -32.89 -23.47
C PRO A 160 8.23 -34.12 -23.56
#